data_AF-I8QUB3-F1
#
_entry.id   AF-I8QUB3-F1
#
_cell.length_a   1.000
_cell.length_b   1.000
_cell.length_c   1.000
_cell.angle_alpha   90.00
_cell.angle_beta   90.00
_cell.angle_gamma   90.00
#
_symmetry.space_group_name_H-M   'P 1'
#
loop_
_entity.id
_entity.type
_entity.pdbx_description
1 polymer ?
#
loop_
_entity_poly.entity_id
_entity_poly.type
_entity_poly.pdbx_seq_one_letter_code
_entity_poly.pdbx_strand_id
1 'polypeptide(L)'
;MSAQSHQSTPPPAGTGVPEGAPAERDQNVITAGEADVVRARIDVPGTATDSAVAGSDSRPAPVPAGSGETTAEAAASSGREPGQANHDEEPHAAFRRFMATGWAPIDDAVPSRDDCAPYTAKRRALLGSRFPADALVVPSGGLRVRANDTDFPFRPGSDFFWLTGCHEPDAVLVLLPNAAGEHDATLYVAGRSDRSSSAFYTDRRYGELWVGPRPGVRETAAALEIECRPLTDLPGALARLAPGNTRMLRGIDPLVDRSVLRWSDDRSGDDRDAVLAQALSELRLVKDDFEIARLDEAVAATARGFTECVGEIGRAMELPNGERWLEGTFWRRARVDGNDVGYGSIVACGHHATTLHWVRDDGPVRAGELALLDMGVEGRSLYTADVTRTLPITGRFTDLQRQVYDVVLRAQQAGIDAVRPGASFLDPHRAAMQVIATALADWGLLPDGAQASLSEDPRAPGAGIHRRYTLHATSHMLGLDVHDCAQARDETYREAALEPGMVLTVEPGLYFQPDDLTVPPELRGIGVRIEDDILVTGDGRRNMSAGLPRTSEDVENWMGRHLPN
;
A
#
# COMPACT_ATOMS: atom_id res chain seq x y z
N MET A 1 -43.28 -30.39 17.59
CA MET A 1 -43.80 -31.69 18.05
C MET A 1 -43.26 -32.78 17.12
N SER A 2 -42.53 -33.74 17.71
CA SER A 2 -42.17 -35.12 17.31
C SER A 2 -42.02 -35.46 15.80
N ALA A 3 -40.83 -35.77 15.25
CA ALA A 3 -39.92 -36.93 15.44
C ALA A 3 -40.26 -38.17 14.58
N GLN A 4 -39.32 -38.58 13.70
CA GLN A 4 -38.90 -39.95 13.27
C GLN A 4 -38.10 -39.82 11.94
N SER A 5 -36.76 -39.97 11.91
CA SER A 5 -35.89 -41.17 11.95
C SER A 5 -35.99 -42.10 10.73
N HIS A 6 -34.95 -42.11 9.88
CA HIS A 6 -34.60 -43.26 9.03
C HIS A 6 -33.09 -43.53 9.08
N GLN A 7 -32.77 -44.76 9.49
CA GLN A 7 -31.45 -45.38 9.52
C GLN A 7 -31.09 -45.97 8.16
N SER A 8 -29.81 -45.90 7.81
CA SER A 8 -29.20 -46.57 6.66
C SER A 8 -28.59 -47.92 7.06
N THR A 9 -28.79 -48.95 6.25
CA THR A 9 -28.13 -50.26 6.33
C THR A 9 -27.18 -50.47 5.14
N PRO A 10 -26.02 -51.14 5.30
CA PRO A 10 -24.99 -51.35 4.27
C PRO A 10 -25.06 -52.77 3.64
N PRO A 11 -24.30 -53.02 2.56
CA PRO A 11 -23.52 -54.29 2.45
C PRO A 11 -22.22 -54.15 1.58
N PRO A 12 -21.48 -55.22 1.25
CA PRO A 12 -20.68 -56.09 2.13
C PRO A 12 -19.19 -56.22 1.66
N ALA A 13 -18.40 -56.99 2.42
CA ALA A 13 -16.96 -57.23 2.24
C ALA A 13 -16.61 -58.54 1.47
N GLY A 14 -15.39 -58.57 0.90
CA GLY A 14 -14.62 -59.75 0.44
C GLY A 14 -14.42 -59.79 -1.09
N THR A 15 -13.26 -60.13 -1.68
CA THR A 15 -12.00 -60.78 -1.26
C THR A 15 -10.92 -60.57 -2.36
N GLY A 16 -9.62 -60.70 -2.01
CA GLY A 16 -8.59 -61.15 -2.99
C GLY A 16 -7.35 -60.27 -3.16
N VAL A 17 -6.28 -60.61 -2.44
CA VAL A 17 -4.89 -60.15 -2.63
C VAL A 17 -4.18 -61.08 -3.64
N PRO A 18 -3.21 -60.58 -4.42
CA PRO A 18 -1.92 -61.28 -4.45
C PRO A 18 -0.73 -60.35 -4.20
N GLU A 19 0.19 -60.83 -3.36
CA GLU A 19 1.54 -60.30 -3.14
C GLU A 19 2.43 -60.55 -4.36
N GLY A 20 3.40 -59.65 -4.62
CA GLY A 20 4.49 -59.94 -5.55
C GLY A 20 5.37 -58.76 -5.99
N ALA A 21 6.40 -58.51 -5.18
CA ALA A 21 7.71 -57.90 -5.51
C ALA A 21 7.90 -56.35 -5.50
N PRO A 22 9.07 -55.88 -5.00
CA PRO A 22 9.25 -54.53 -4.47
C PRO A 22 9.97 -53.56 -5.43
N ALA A 23 9.69 -52.27 -5.26
CA ALA A 23 10.40 -51.18 -5.92
C ALA A 23 11.76 -50.93 -5.25
N GLU A 24 12.83 -50.99 -6.05
CA GLU A 24 14.19 -50.60 -5.69
C GLU A 24 14.25 -49.10 -5.33
N ARG A 25 14.93 -48.82 -4.21
CA ARG A 25 15.36 -47.48 -3.82
C ARG A 25 16.75 -47.27 -4.44
N ASP A 26 16.83 -46.42 -5.45
CA ASP A 26 18.11 -45.93 -5.96
C ASP A 26 18.75 -44.97 -4.96
N GLN A 27 19.75 -45.49 -4.24
CA GLN A 27 20.78 -44.70 -3.56
C GLN A 27 21.91 -44.46 -4.55
N ASN A 28 21.94 -43.30 -5.20
CA ASN A 28 23.13 -42.89 -5.94
C ASN A 28 24.13 -42.21 -5.00
N VAL A 29 25.17 -42.99 -4.70
CA VAL A 29 26.47 -42.57 -4.18
C VAL A 29 27.11 -41.62 -5.18
N ILE A 30 27.41 -40.38 -4.77
CA ILE A 30 28.34 -39.51 -5.50
C ILE A 30 29.63 -39.43 -4.70
N THR A 31 30.68 -39.93 -5.33
CA THR A 31 32.08 -39.92 -4.91
C THR A 31 32.64 -38.50 -4.82
N ALA A 32 33.43 -38.24 -3.79
CA ALA A 32 34.19 -37.01 -3.60
C ALA A 32 35.18 -36.80 -4.77
N GLY A 33 35.03 -35.67 -5.46
CA GLY A 33 36.00 -35.13 -6.39
C GLY A 33 36.58 -33.83 -5.84
N GLU A 34 37.90 -33.75 -5.81
CA GLU A 34 38.69 -32.57 -5.43
C GLU A 34 38.30 -31.35 -6.27
N ALA A 35 38.10 -30.20 -5.62
CA ALA A 35 37.98 -28.91 -6.27
C ALA A 35 38.92 -27.91 -5.59
N ASP A 36 39.91 -27.48 -6.36
CA ASP A 36 40.95 -26.52 -6.02
C ASP A 36 40.39 -25.17 -5.54
N VAL A 37 40.85 -24.75 -4.37
CA VAL A 37 40.61 -23.40 -3.84
C VAL A 37 41.69 -22.47 -4.37
N VAL A 38 41.32 -21.59 -5.30
CA VAL A 38 42.15 -20.43 -5.69
C VAL A 38 42.09 -19.40 -4.56
N ARG A 39 43.09 -19.41 -3.67
CA ARG A 39 43.35 -18.27 -2.76
C ARG A 39 44.28 -17.29 -3.46
N ALA A 40 43.74 -16.14 -3.86
CA ALA A 40 44.56 -14.98 -4.22
C ALA A 40 45.29 -14.45 -2.97
N ARG A 41 46.61 -14.60 -2.94
CA ARG A 41 47.50 -13.96 -1.96
C ARG A 41 47.78 -12.54 -2.43
N ILE A 42 47.61 -11.56 -1.54
CA ILE A 42 48.15 -10.21 -1.70
C ILE A 42 49.63 -10.28 -1.31
N ASP A 43 50.49 -10.03 -2.30
CA ASP A 43 51.94 -9.94 -2.12
C ASP A 43 52.32 -8.65 -1.38
N VAL A 44 53.14 -8.81 -0.33
CA VAL A 44 53.93 -7.72 0.26
C VAL A 44 55.39 -7.99 -0.11
N PRO A 45 56.12 -7.05 -0.75
CA PRO A 45 57.50 -7.29 -1.16
C PRO A 45 58.43 -7.31 0.05
N GLY A 46 59.29 -8.33 0.13
CA GLY A 46 60.30 -8.49 1.17
C GLY A 46 61.67 -7.94 0.80
N THR A 47 62.48 -7.68 1.82
CA THR A 47 63.96 -7.71 1.86
C THR A 47 64.34 -7.73 3.35
N ALA A 48 65.35 -8.41 3.88
CA ALA A 48 66.25 -9.49 3.51
C ALA A 48 66.96 -9.85 4.84
N THR A 49 67.40 -11.08 4.98
CA THR A 49 67.99 -11.71 6.16
C THR A 49 69.36 -11.14 6.55
N ASP A 50 69.67 -11.08 7.85
CA ASP A 50 70.92 -11.69 8.35
C ASP A 50 70.90 -12.01 9.86
N SER A 51 71.80 -12.91 10.25
CA SER A 51 71.79 -13.73 11.45
C SER A 51 72.59 -13.18 12.66
N ALA A 52 72.17 -13.66 13.85
CA ALA A 52 73.00 -14.14 14.97
C ALA A 52 73.30 -13.25 16.22
N VAL A 53 73.13 -13.92 17.37
CA VAL A 53 73.82 -13.82 18.68
C VAL A 53 73.29 -12.87 19.79
N ALA A 54 72.77 -13.54 20.84
CA ALA A 54 72.83 -13.31 22.30
C ALA A 54 72.83 -11.90 22.92
N GLY A 55 71.98 -11.74 23.95
CA GLY A 55 72.39 -11.07 25.19
C GLY A 55 71.42 -10.06 25.82
N SER A 56 71.03 -10.38 27.06
CA SER A 56 70.68 -9.48 28.18
C SER A 56 69.27 -8.89 28.32
N ASP A 57 68.72 -9.22 29.49
CA ASP A 57 67.69 -8.52 30.25
C ASP A 57 67.79 -6.99 30.19
N SER A 58 66.64 -6.35 30.02
CA SER A 58 66.25 -5.19 30.85
C SER A 58 64.79 -4.81 30.61
N ARG A 59 63.95 -5.01 31.64
CA ARG A 59 62.73 -4.24 31.82
C ARG A 59 63.11 -2.82 32.26
N PRO A 60 62.34 -1.80 31.86
CA PRO A 60 61.98 -0.73 32.76
C PRO A 60 60.47 -0.60 32.97
N ALA A 61 60.17 0.01 34.11
CA ALA A 61 58.96 0.04 34.91
C ALA A 61 57.81 0.94 34.36
N PRO A 62 56.60 0.85 34.94
CA PRO A 62 55.41 1.57 34.47
C PRO A 62 55.38 3.03 34.96
N VAL A 63 54.70 3.90 34.21
CA VAL A 63 54.47 5.33 34.54
C VAL A 63 52.95 5.59 34.55
N PRO A 64 52.44 6.43 35.48
CA PRO A 64 51.25 6.11 36.26
C PRO A 64 49.95 6.74 35.75
N ALA A 65 48.86 6.27 36.36
CA ALA A 65 47.52 6.82 36.24
C ALA A 65 47.46 8.31 36.59
N GLY A 66 46.92 9.09 35.65
CA GLY A 66 46.45 10.45 35.85
C GLY A 66 44.93 10.50 35.64
N SER A 67 44.25 10.96 36.67
CA SER A 67 42.81 10.99 36.89
C SER A 67 42.06 12.05 36.08
N GLY A 68 40.84 11.70 35.67
CA GLY A 68 39.71 12.63 35.66
C GLY A 68 39.11 12.91 34.29
N GLU A 69 38.10 12.13 33.91
CA GLU A 69 36.89 12.67 33.28
C GLU A 69 35.74 11.69 33.49
N THR A 70 34.62 12.26 33.92
CA THR A 70 33.43 11.62 34.45
C THR A 70 32.65 10.87 33.37
N THR A 71 32.73 9.54 33.35
CA THR A 71 31.72 8.69 32.69
C THR A 71 30.56 8.47 33.66
N ALA A 72 29.55 9.32 33.59
CA ALA A 72 28.26 9.05 34.21
C ALA A 72 27.40 8.22 33.24
N GLU A 73 27.77 6.97 33.03
CA GLU A 73 26.81 5.94 32.63
C GLU A 73 26.48 5.17 33.92
N ALA A 74 25.54 5.74 34.67
CA ALA A 74 25.01 5.09 35.86
C ALA A 74 24.38 3.76 35.46
N ALA A 75 24.69 2.72 36.24
CA ALA A 75 24.21 1.36 36.11
C ALA A 75 22.71 1.31 35.75
N ALA A 76 22.42 0.94 34.50
CA ALA A 76 21.08 0.64 34.03
C ALA A 76 20.79 -0.85 34.25
N SER A 77 19.75 -1.10 35.04
CA SER A 77 18.85 -2.26 35.04
C SER A 77 19.12 -3.36 34.01
N SER A 78 19.25 -4.61 34.47
CA SER A 78 19.35 -5.85 33.69
C SER A 78 18.05 -6.23 32.94
N GLY A 79 17.49 -5.29 32.18
CA GLY A 79 16.41 -5.52 31.22
C GLY A 79 16.99 -5.43 29.81
N ARG A 80 16.62 -6.36 28.92
CA ARG A 80 16.97 -6.23 27.50
C ARG A 80 16.40 -4.93 26.94
N GLU A 81 17.22 -4.19 26.21
CA GLU A 81 16.75 -3.00 25.51
C GLU A 81 15.85 -3.39 24.31
N PRO A 82 14.91 -2.51 23.90
CA PRO A 82 14.10 -2.73 22.70
C PRO A 82 14.98 -3.06 21.48
N GLY A 83 14.54 -4.01 20.65
CA GLY A 83 15.25 -4.37 19.40
C GLY A 83 16.32 -5.46 19.52
N GLN A 84 16.63 -5.96 20.72
CA GLN A 84 17.54 -7.08 20.94
C GLN A 84 16.83 -8.44 20.81
N ALA A 85 17.50 -9.43 20.21
CA ALA A 85 16.97 -10.78 20.07
C ALA A 85 17.22 -11.66 21.29
N ASN A 86 16.47 -12.77 21.36
CA ASN A 86 16.51 -13.64 22.52
C ASN A 86 17.84 -14.37 22.77
N HIS A 87 18.71 -14.42 21.75
CA HIS A 87 20.03 -15.04 21.79
C HIS A 87 21.16 -14.01 21.84
N ASP A 88 20.86 -12.71 21.96
CA ASP A 88 21.90 -11.69 22.07
C ASP A 88 22.55 -11.75 23.46
N GLU A 89 23.89 -11.83 23.44
CA GLU A 89 24.74 -11.72 24.63
C GLU A 89 25.12 -10.25 24.86
N GLU A 90 25.19 -9.85 26.13
CA GLU A 90 25.61 -8.48 26.46
C GLU A 90 27.09 -8.29 26.11
N PRO A 91 27.44 -7.34 25.21
CA PRO A 91 28.81 -7.17 24.78
C PRO A 91 29.70 -6.62 25.89
N HIS A 92 30.92 -7.17 25.99
CA HIS A 92 31.94 -6.68 26.91
C HIS A 92 32.23 -5.19 26.69
N ALA A 93 32.50 -4.44 27.77
CA ALA A 93 32.67 -2.98 27.72
C ALA A 93 33.78 -2.51 26.75
N ALA A 94 34.83 -3.32 26.54
CA ALA A 94 35.85 -3.03 25.54
C ALA A 94 35.31 -3.05 24.11
N PHE A 95 34.40 -3.97 23.79
CA PHE A 95 33.72 -4.03 22.50
C PHE A 95 32.81 -2.81 22.31
N ARG A 96 32.03 -2.42 23.33
CA ARG A 96 31.17 -1.23 23.26
C ARG A 96 31.97 0.04 22.91
N ARG A 97 33.12 0.24 23.57
CA ARG A 97 34.03 1.37 23.26
C ARG A 97 34.61 1.29 21.85
N PHE A 98 34.97 0.09 21.41
CA PHE A 98 35.47 -0.12 20.05
C PHE A 98 34.40 0.24 19.01
N MET A 99 33.16 -0.20 19.23
CA MET A 99 32.02 0.11 18.34
C MET A 99 31.63 1.60 18.33
N ALA A 100 31.91 2.34 19.39
CA ALA A 100 31.56 3.76 19.49
C ALA A 100 32.60 4.73 18.87
N THR A 101 33.79 4.26 18.47
CA THR A 101 34.92 5.14 18.09
C THR A 101 35.50 4.82 16.71
N GLY A 102 36.28 5.74 16.13
CA GLY A 102 36.98 5.53 14.85
C GLY A 102 36.14 5.71 13.59
N TRP A 103 34.89 6.18 13.73
CA TRP A 103 34.02 6.52 12.61
C TRP A 103 34.28 7.95 12.11
N ALA A 104 34.14 8.16 10.80
CA ALA A 104 34.11 9.51 10.24
C ALA A 104 32.91 10.32 10.79
N PRO A 105 33.01 11.66 10.88
CA PRO A 105 31.88 12.51 11.21
C PRO A 105 30.69 12.23 10.29
N ILE A 106 29.48 12.32 10.84
CA ILE A 106 28.25 12.24 10.05
C ILE A 106 28.05 13.58 9.35
N ASP A 107 27.52 13.56 8.13
CA ASP A 107 27.08 14.77 7.48
C ASP A 107 25.88 15.35 8.25
N ASP A 108 26.10 16.47 8.94
CA ASP A 108 25.09 17.17 9.71
C ASP A 108 24.26 18.16 8.85
N ALA A 109 24.32 18.02 7.52
CA ALA A 109 23.52 18.81 6.61
C ALA A 109 22.04 18.77 7.00
N VAL A 110 21.48 19.95 7.25
CA VAL A 110 20.04 20.10 7.48
C VAL A 110 19.34 19.85 6.16
N PRO A 111 18.35 18.94 6.10
CA PRO A 111 17.58 18.71 4.89
C PRO A 111 16.95 20.02 4.39
N SER A 112 16.79 20.13 3.06
CA SER A 112 15.90 21.15 2.51
C SER A 112 14.48 20.89 2.97
N ARG A 113 13.70 21.96 3.10
CA ARG A 113 12.26 21.86 3.36
C ARG A 113 11.56 21.03 2.30
N ASP A 114 10.67 20.14 2.73
CA ASP A 114 9.77 19.38 1.88
C ASP A 114 8.68 20.27 1.29
N ASP A 115 8.33 20.05 0.03
CA ASP A 115 7.32 20.82 -0.68
C ASP A 115 5.90 20.67 -0.10
N CYS A 116 5.63 19.57 0.61
CA CYS A 116 4.36 19.34 1.31
C CYS A 116 4.19 20.20 2.58
N ALA A 117 5.26 20.71 3.19
CA ALA A 117 5.22 21.35 4.51
C ALA A 117 4.22 22.54 4.62
N PRO A 118 4.14 23.46 3.63
CA PRO A 118 3.15 24.53 3.68
C PRO A 118 1.69 24.05 3.58
N TYR A 119 1.45 22.91 2.93
CA TYR A 119 0.11 22.32 2.77
C TYR A 119 -0.32 21.61 4.04
N THR A 120 0.57 20.80 4.62
CA THR A 120 0.30 20.08 5.87
C THR A 120 0.03 21.04 7.02
N ALA A 121 0.69 22.20 7.07
CA ALA A 121 0.39 23.28 8.03
C ALA A 121 -1.07 23.79 7.91
N LYS A 122 -1.55 24.06 6.69
CA LYS A 122 -2.94 24.48 6.46
C LYS A 122 -3.95 23.40 6.88
N ARG A 123 -3.63 22.14 6.59
CA ARG A 123 -4.47 20.98 6.92
C ARG A 123 -4.59 20.77 8.43
N ARG A 124 -3.49 20.92 9.18
CA ARG A 124 -3.51 20.93 10.65
C ARG A 124 -4.37 22.05 11.21
N ALA A 125 -4.27 23.27 10.66
CA ALA A 125 -5.11 24.40 11.06
C ALA A 125 -6.60 24.15 10.76
N LEU A 126 -6.91 23.57 9.60
CA LEU A 126 -8.28 23.21 9.21
C LEU A 126 -8.88 22.16 10.15
N LEU A 127 -8.13 21.10 10.46
CA LEU A 127 -8.54 20.10 11.44
C LEU A 127 -8.74 20.71 12.83
N GLY A 128 -7.80 21.54 13.28
CA GLY A 128 -7.89 22.25 14.56
C GLY A 128 -9.17 23.09 14.67
N SER A 129 -9.53 23.81 13.60
CA SER A 129 -10.76 24.61 13.56
C SER A 129 -12.06 23.81 13.73
N ARG A 130 -12.05 22.50 13.42
CA ARG A 130 -13.20 21.60 13.64
C ARG A 130 -13.34 21.20 15.10
N PHE A 131 -12.25 21.26 15.87
CA PHE A 131 -12.18 20.79 17.25
C PHE A 131 -11.44 21.80 18.15
N PRO A 132 -11.92 23.06 18.25
CA PRO A 132 -11.16 24.17 18.86
C PRO A 132 -10.85 23.99 20.35
N ALA A 133 -11.60 23.12 21.05
CA ALA A 133 -11.43 22.87 22.48
C ALA A 133 -10.69 21.56 22.80
N ASP A 134 -10.43 20.73 21.78
CA ASP A 134 -9.94 19.37 21.99
C ASP A 134 -8.47 19.24 21.60
N ALA A 135 -7.72 18.49 22.39
CA ALA A 135 -6.43 17.95 21.97
C ALA A 135 -6.65 16.83 20.95
N LEU A 136 -5.85 16.81 19.89
CA LEU A 136 -5.95 15.80 18.83
C LEU A 136 -4.67 14.98 18.78
N VAL A 137 -4.81 13.65 18.80
CA VAL A 137 -3.68 12.70 18.76
C VAL A 137 -3.81 11.82 17.52
N VAL A 138 -2.82 11.89 16.64
CA VAL A 138 -2.79 11.15 15.37
C VAL A 138 -1.47 10.40 15.28
N PRO A 139 -1.44 9.07 15.51
CA PRO A 139 -0.23 8.26 15.38
C PRO A 139 0.04 7.85 13.91
N SER A 140 1.32 7.63 13.57
CA SER A 140 1.75 7.10 12.27
C SER A 140 1.53 5.60 12.13
N GLY A 141 1.51 4.87 13.26
CA GLY A 141 1.62 3.41 13.32
C GLY A 141 3.08 2.96 13.31
N GLY A 142 3.29 1.67 13.59
CA GLY A 142 4.62 1.05 13.65
C GLY A 142 4.83 -0.05 12.61
N LEU A 143 6.07 -0.57 12.53
CA LEU A 143 6.39 -1.65 11.57
C LEU A 143 5.57 -2.91 11.86
N ARG A 144 5.13 -3.57 10.78
CA ARG A 144 4.31 -4.79 10.83
C ARG A 144 5.15 -5.99 10.42
N VAL A 145 5.16 -7.02 11.26
CA VAL A 145 5.91 -8.25 10.99
C VAL A 145 5.34 -8.98 9.76
N ARG A 146 6.22 -9.32 8.82
CA ARG A 146 5.96 -10.20 7.68
C ARG A 146 6.17 -11.66 8.06
N ALA A 147 7.37 -11.98 8.53
CA ALA A 147 7.73 -13.32 8.97
C ALA A 147 8.87 -13.24 10.00
N ASN A 148 8.63 -13.74 11.21
CA ASN A 148 9.59 -13.73 12.31
C ASN A 148 10.19 -12.33 12.59
N ASP A 149 11.47 -12.12 12.28
CA ASP A 149 12.23 -10.89 12.49
C ASP A 149 12.27 -9.97 11.27
N THR A 150 11.48 -10.27 10.24
CA THR A 150 11.35 -9.43 9.04
C THR A 150 10.03 -8.68 9.06
N ASP A 151 10.08 -7.36 8.90
CA ASP A 151 8.92 -6.48 8.77
C ASP A 151 8.54 -6.29 7.28
N PHE A 152 7.27 -5.97 7.02
CA PHE A 152 6.86 -5.40 5.74
C PHE A 152 7.45 -4.00 5.56
N PRO A 153 7.62 -3.51 4.31
CA PRO A 153 7.90 -2.11 4.06
C PRO A 153 6.92 -1.22 4.82
N PHE A 154 7.44 -0.21 5.53
CA PHE A 154 6.60 0.68 6.31
C PHE A 154 5.87 1.68 5.42
N ARG A 155 4.57 1.84 5.68
CA ARG A 155 3.75 2.92 5.15
C ARG A 155 2.99 3.54 6.33
N PRO A 156 3.14 4.85 6.60
CA PRO A 156 2.41 5.50 7.68
C PRO A 156 0.89 5.49 7.42
N GLY A 157 0.11 5.64 8.48
CA GLY A 157 -1.32 5.89 8.37
C GLY A 157 -1.61 7.13 7.52
N SER A 158 -2.58 7.04 6.62
CA SER A 158 -2.83 8.05 5.59
C SER A 158 -3.23 9.41 6.19
N ASP A 159 -4.02 9.42 7.26
CA ASP A 159 -4.41 10.67 7.94
C ASP A 159 -3.22 11.35 8.64
N PHE A 160 -2.34 10.56 9.27
CA PHE A 160 -1.10 11.07 9.85
C PHE A 160 -0.20 11.68 8.77
N PHE A 161 -0.01 10.96 7.67
CA PHE A 161 0.80 11.44 6.56
C PHE A 161 0.20 12.73 5.95
N TRP A 162 -1.12 12.77 5.74
CA TRP A 162 -1.81 13.94 5.19
C TRP A 162 -1.59 15.22 6.03
N LEU A 163 -1.48 15.06 7.36
CA LEU A 163 -1.25 16.15 8.31
C LEU A 163 0.22 16.52 8.53
N THR A 164 1.17 15.69 8.11
CA THR A 164 2.59 15.85 8.50
C THR A 164 3.57 15.77 7.33
N GLY A 165 3.34 14.91 6.35
CA GLY A 165 4.33 14.51 5.34
C GLY A 165 5.37 13.51 5.88
N CYS A 166 5.25 13.06 7.12
CA CYS A 166 6.26 12.25 7.79
C CYS A 166 6.13 10.76 7.42
N HIS A 167 7.25 10.14 7.05
CA HIS A 167 7.36 8.71 6.75
C HIS A 167 7.86 7.85 7.92
N GLU A 168 8.18 8.46 9.06
CA GLU A 168 8.81 7.74 10.17
C GLU A 168 7.79 6.88 10.93
N PRO A 169 8.08 5.59 11.21
CA PRO A 169 7.26 4.78 12.11
C PRO A 169 7.31 5.27 13.55
N ASP A 170 6.29 4.87 14.31
CA ASP A 170 6.09 5.11 15.74
C ASP A 170 5.99 6.61 16.11
N ALA A 171 5.87 7.48 15.11
CA ALA A 171 5.71 8.90 15.29
C ALA A 171 4.27 9.25 15.70
N VAL A 172 4.10 10.34 16.45
CA VAL A 172 2.78 10.79 16.91
C VAL A 172 2.67 12.30 16.78
N LEU A 173 1.69 12.75 16.01
CA LEU A 173 1.30 14.15 15.96
C LEU A 173 0.34 14.43 17.12
N VAL A 174 0.64 15.48 17.89
CA VAL A 174 -0.24 16.01 18.93
C VAL A 174 -0.54 17.48 18.60
N LEU A 175 -1.83 17.80 18.49
CA LEU A 175 -2.33 19.16 18.36
C LEU A 175 -2.96 19.59 19.67
N LEU A 176 -2.44 20.66 20.30
CA LEU A 176 -2.97 21.20 21.55
C LEU A 176 -3.66 22.54 21.30
N PRO A 177 -4.90 22.75 21.77
CA PRO A 177 -5.55 24.04 21.63
C PRO A 177 -4.77 25.12 22.40
N ASN A 178 -4.55 26.27 21.77
CA ASN A 178 -3.80 27.39 22.34
C ASN A 178 -4.71 28.59 22.66
N ALA A 179 -4.15 29.60 23.32
CA ALA A 179 -4.93 30.77 23.78
C ALA A 179 -5.51 31.63 22.64
N ALA A 180 -5.02 31.48 21.41
CA ALA A 180 -5.54 32.17 20.23
C ALA A 180 -6.76 31.46 19.61
N GLY A 181 -7.16 30.28 20.12
CA GLY A 181 -8.20 29.46 19.53
C GLY A 181 -7.72 28.64 18.33
N GLU A 182 -6.40 28.51 18.16
CA GLU A 182 -5.74 27.64 17.18
C GLU A 182 -5.15 26.42 17.88
N HIS A 183 -4.32 25.63 17.19
CA HIS A 183 -3.59 24.52 17.78
C HIS A 183 -2.08 24.66 17.61
N ASP A 184 -1.34 24.43 18.69
CA ASP A 184 0.10 24.21 18.65
C ASP A 184 0.35 22.75 18.22
N ALA A 185 1.13 22.57 17.15
CA ALA A 185 1.41 21.26 16.59
C ALA A 185 2.80 20.76 17.01
N THR A 186 2.85 19.62 17.70
CA THR A 186 4.10 18.95 18.06
C THR A 186 4.13 17.53 17.49
N LEU A 187 5.19 17.21 16.76
CA LEU A 187 5.44 15.88 16.22
C LEU A 187 6.48 15.14 17.06
N TYR A 188 6.08 14.04 17.67
CA TYR A 188 6.99 13.17 18.42
C TYR A 188 7.60 12.16 17.47
N VAL A 189 8.92 12.17 17.29
CA VAL A 189 9.65 11.25 16.41
C VAL A 189 10.81 10.59 17.15
N ALA A 190 11.20 9.40 16.70
CA ALA A 190 12.37 8.73 17.24
C ALA A 190 13.63 9.61 17.09
N GLY A 191 14.49 9.58 18.09
CA GLY A 191 15.85 10.08 17.94
C GLY A 191 16.65 9.17 17.01
N ARG A 192 17.77 9.66 16.50
CA ARG A 192 18.69 8.82 15.74
C ARG A 192 19.29 7.78 16.66
N SER A 193 19.28 6.51 16.23
CA SER A 193 20.09 5.46 16.84
C SER A 193 21.47 5.46 16.19
N ASP A 194 22.15 6.61 16.26
CA ASP A 194 23.47 6.81 15.69
C ASP A 194 24.59 6.37 16.65
N ARG A 195 25.83 6.62 16.24
CA ARG A 195 27.06 6.21 16.93
C ARG A 195 27.23 6.78 18.35
N SER A 196 26.36 7.70 18.80
CA SER A 196 26.35 8.21 20.18
C SER A 196 25.75 7.22 21.19
N SER A 197 25.14 6.12 20.73
CA SER A 197 24.44 5.12 21.56
C SER A 197 24.80 3.70 21.13
N SER A 198 24.76 2.73 22.07
CA SER A 198 24.91 1.31 21.71
C SER A 198 23.78 0.80 20.81
N ALA A 199 22.60 1.45 20.86
CA ALA A 199 21.47 1.15 19.99
C ALA A 199 21.86 1.17 18.50
N PHE A 200 22.87 1.96 18.12
CA PHE A 200 23.49 1.95 16.79
C PHE A 200 23.67 0.55 16.20
N TYR A 201 24.17 -0.39 17.01
CA TYR A 201 24.50 -1.75 16.59
C TYR A 201 23.77 -2.82 17.41
N THR A 202 23.10 -2.49 18.51
CA THR A 202 22.34 -3.47 19.30
C THR A 202 20.85 -3.50 18.95
N ASP A 203 20.30 -2.42 18.39
CA ASP A 203 18.90 -2.38 17.97
C ASP A 203 18.81 -2.79 16.49
N ARG A 204 18.27 -3.98 16.22
CA ARG A 204 18.15 -4.51 14.85
C ARG A 204 17.03 -3.85 14.05
N ARG A 205 16.11 -3.18 14.73
CA ARG A 205 14.90 -2.59 14.13
C ARG A 205 15.12 -1.11 13.81
N TYR A 206 15.90 -0.40 14.62
CA TYR A 206 16.13 1.05 14.46
C TYR A 206 17.60 1.49 14.46
N GLY A 207 18.55 0.63 14.81
CA GLY A 207 19.98 0.97 14.84
C GLY A 207 20.52 1.31 13.44
N GLU A 208 21.19 2.45 13.29
CA GLU A 208 21.64 2.91 11.97
C GLU A 208 22.68 1.99 11.30
N LEU A 209 23.36 1.12 12.08
CA LEU A 209 24.23 0.09 11.51
C LEU A 209 23.43 -1.00 10.79
N TRP A 210 22.21 -1.29 11.26
CA TRP A 210 21.35 -2.35 10.74
C TRP A 210 20.46 -1.86 9.60
N VAL A 211 19.79 -0.73 9.80
CA VAL A 211 18.72 -0.26 8.91
C VAL A 211 19.07 1.00 8.13
N GLY A 212 20.29 1.53 8.34
CA GLY A 212 20.74 2.78 7.73
C GLY A 212 20.31 4.03 8.52
N PRO A 213 20.83 5.20 8.13
CA PRO A 213 20.52 6.46 8.79
C PRO A 213 19.07 6.86 8.59
N ARG A 214 18.48 7.45 9.63
CA ARG A 214 17.11 7.99 9.61
C ARG A 214 17.11 9.46 10.04
N PRO A 215 16.15 10.27 9.58
CA PRO A 215 16.02 11.64 10.06
C PRO A 215 15.72 11.63 11.56
N GLY A 216 16.49 12.40 12.32
CA GLY A 216 16.21 12.63 13.74
C GLY A 216 15.19 13.75 13.94
N VAL A 217 15.05 14.16 15.20
CA VAL A 217 14.16 15.27 15.61
C VAL A 217 14.49 16.56 14.85
N ARG A 218 15.79 16.89 14.73
CA ARG A 218 16.25 18.13 14.08
C ARG A 218 15.99 18.11 12.57
N GLU A 219 16.36 17.01 11.91
CA GLU A 219 16.21 16.84 10.47
C GLU A 219 14.73 16.86 10.08
N THR A 220 13.88 16.16 10.84
CA THR A 220 12.44 16.13 10.64
C THR A 220 11.81 17.50 10.84
N ALA A 221 12.19 18.22 11.90
CA ALA A 221 11.66 19.58 12.15
C ALA A 221 12.00 20.55 11.02
N ALA A 222 13.22 20.45 10.48
CA ALA A 222 13.65 21.29 9.37
C ALA A 222 12.96 20.95 8.04
N ALA A 223 12.83 19.66 7.73
CA ALA A 223 12.17 19.21 6.50
C ALA A 223 10.68 19.57 6.49
N LEU A 224 9.96 19.32 7.60
CA LEU A 224 8.50 19.41 7.65
C LEU A 224 7.96 20.74 8.20
N GLU A 225 8.85 21.66 8.62
CA GLU A 225 8.50 22.93 9.28
C GLU A 225 7.46 22.76 10.41
N ILE A 226 7.66 21.74 11.25
CA ILE A 226 6.83 21.44 12.42
C ILE A 226 7.72 21.31 13.66
N GLU A 227 7.22 21.73 14.82
CA GLU A 227 7.94 21.48 16.07
C GLU A 227 8.04 19.97 16.30
N CYS A 228 9.27 19.44 16.33
CA CYS A 228 9.50 18.04 16.66
C CYS A 228 10.08 17.89 18.07
N ARG A 229 9.70 16.80 18.75
CA ARG A 229 10.28 16.39 20.03
C ARG A 229 10.67 14.91 20.01
N PRO A 230 11.62 14.49 20.86
CA PRO A 230 11.97 13.08 21.00
C PRO A 230 10.77 12.23 21.42
N LEU A 231 10.63 11.04 20.82
CA LEU A 231 9.56 10.10 21.14
C LEU A 231 9.56 9.68 22.62
N THR A 232 10.71 9.74 23.30
CA THR A 232 10.83 9.49 24.74
C THR A 232 10.03 10.47 25.60
N ASP A 233 9.68 11.64 25.07
CA ASP A 233 8.88 12.66 25.78
C ASP A 233 7.37 12.43 25.63
N LEU A 234 6.97 11.59 24.67
CA LEU A 234 5.57 11.32 24.34
C LEU A 234 4.75 10.77 25.53
N PRO A 235 5.22 9.79 26.33
CA PRO A 235 4.43 9.27 27.45
C PRO A 235 4.04 10.37 28.45
N GLY A 236 4.97 11.29 28.73
CA GLY A 236 4.71 12.44 29.60
C GLY A 236 3.72 13.42 28.98
N ALA A 237 3.75 13.60 27.66
CA ALA A 237 2.80 14.44 26.94
C ALA A 237 1.38 13.86 26.95
N LEU A 238 1.23 12.58 26.61
CA LEU A 238 -0.06 11.90 26.60
C LEU A 238 -0.68 11.81 28.00
N ALA A 239 0.13 11.58 29.03
CA ALA A 239 -0.35 11.52 30.42
C ALA A 239 -0.96 12.83 30.94
N ARG A 240 -0.67 13.97 30.30
CA ARG A 240 -1.27 15.27 30.64
C ARG A 240 -2.62 15.52 29.96
N LEU A 241 -3.00 14.69 28.98
CA LEU A 241 -4.23 14.85 28.24
C LEU A 241 -5.41 14.33 29.07
N ALA A 242 -6.49 15.11 29.17
CA ALA A 242 -7.70 14.65 29.83
C ALA A 242 -8.60 13.91 28.82
N PRO A 243 -9.13 12.73 29.13
CA PRO A 243 -9.96 11.99 28.17
C PRO A 243 -11.16 12.80 27.63
N GLY A 244 -11.81 13.59 28.48
CA GLY A 244 -12.99 14.38 28.11
C GLY A 244 -12.74 15.55 27.14
N ASN A 245 -11.49 15.94 26.92
CA ASN A 245 -11.11 16.99 25.96
C ASN A 245 -10.04 16.50 24.98
N THR A 246 -9.97 15.19 24.74
CA THR A 246 -9.03 14.59 23.79
C THR A 246 -9.81 13.79 22.76
N ARG A 247 -9.34 13.80 21.51
CA ARG A 247 -9.76 12.89 20.46
C ARG A 247 -8.52 12.22 19.89
N MET A 248 -8.60 10.92 19.67
CA MET A 248 -7.49 10.15 19.15
C MET A 248 -7.93 9.33 17.94
N LEU A 249 -7.11 9.31 16.90
CA LEU A 249 -7.28 8.36 15.81
C LEU A 249 -6.80 6.97 16.29
N ARG A 250 -7.77 6.10 16.60
CA ARG A 250 -7.56 4.77 17.22
C ARG A 250 -7.26 3.67 16.21
N GLY A 251 -6.67 2.57 16.69
CA GLY A 251 -6.49 1.34 15.91
C GLY A 251 -5.26 1.33 15.00
N ILE A 252 -4.46 2.40 15.07
CA ILE A 252 -3.25 2.58 14.28
C ILE A 252 -2.01 2.14 15.07
N ASP A 253 -1.92 2.54 16.34
CA ASP A 253 -0.82 2.18 17.24
C ASP A 253 -1.36 1.67 18.59
N PRO A 254 -1.23 0.37 18.88
CA PRO A 254 -1.70 -0.22 20.13
C PRO A 254 -1.05 0.36 21.41
N LEU A 255 0.19 0.85 21.34
CA LEU A 255 0.86 1.46 22.50
C LEU A 255 0.26 2.82 22.82
N VAL A 256 0.07 3.65 21.80
CA VAL A 256 -0.57 4.96 21.93
C VAL A 256 -2.03 4.79 22.34
N ASP A 257 -2.74 3.80 21.78
CA ASP A 257 -4.13 3.49 22.11
C ASP A 257 -4.32 3.19 23.61
N ARG A 258 -3.31 2.62 24.26
CA ARG A 258 -3.35 2.36 25.71
C ARG A 258 -2.99 3.57 26.57
N SER A 259 -2.34 4.58 25.99
CA SER A 259 -1.81 5.73 26.73
C SER A 259 -2.86 6.82 27.00
N VAL A 260 -3.88 6.93 26.16
CA VAL A 260 -5.00 7.85 26.35
C VAL A 260 -6.28 7.05 26.55
N LEU A 261 -6.91 7.17 27.71
CA LEU A 261 -8.19 6.50 27.98
C LEU A 261 -9.27 7.01 27.02
N ARG A 262 -10.09 6.09 26.51
CA ARG A 262 -11.24 6.45 25.70
C ARG A 262 -12.27 7.14 26.59
N TRP A 263 -12.77 8.29 26.15
CA TRP A 263 -13.90 8.93 26.81
C TRP A 263 -15.19 8.20 26.46
N SER A 264 -15.98 7.88 27.47
CA SER A 264 -17.34 7.35 27.33
C SER A 264 -18.26 8.14 28.27
N ASP A 265 -19.17 8.95 27.73
CA ASP A 265 -20.37 9.36 28.45
C ASP A 265 -21.53 8.53 27.93
N ASP A 266 -21.96 7.57 28.74
CA ASP A 266 -23.09 6.65 28.48
C ASP A 266 -24.39 7.38 28.10
N ARG A 267 -24.48 8.71 28.34
CA ARG A 267 -25.66 9.52 28.03
C ARG A 267 -25.61 10.20 26.65
N SER A 268 -24.42 10.37 26.07
CA SER A 268 -24.26 11.10 24.80
C SER A 268 -24.33 10.21 23.56
N GLY A 269 -23.91 8.94 23.67
CA GLY A 269 -23.84 8.02 22.53
C GLY A 269 -22.78 8.37 21.48
N ASP A 270 -22.14 9.53 21.57
CA ASP A 270 -21.20 10.04 20.56
C ASP A 270 -19.78 9.52 20.82
N ASP A 271 -19.29 8.71 19.90
CA ASP A 271 -17.91 8.27 19.86
C ASP A 271 -16.99 9.37 19.33
N ARG A 272 -16.38 10.12 20.25
CA ARG A 272 -15.55 11.29 19.94
C ARG A 272 -14.35 10.97 19.03
N ASP A 273 -13.80 9.76 19.14
CA ASP A 273 -12.68 9.29 18.33
C ASP A 273 -13.16 8.96 16.90
N ALA A 274 -14.34 8.34 16.74
CA ALA A 274 -14.95 8.14 15.42
C ALA A 274 -15.27 9.46 14.71
N VAL A 275 -15.74 10.47 15.43
CA VAL A 275 -15.97 11.81 14.86
C VAL A 275 -14.68 12.46 14.35
N LEU A 276 -13.53 12.21 15.01
CA LEU A 276 -12.23 12.66 14.49
C LEU A 276 -11.87 11.92 13.19
N ALA A 277 -12.05 10.60 13.14
CA ALA A 277 -11.79 9.81 11.94
C ALA A 277 -12.68 10.24 10.75
N GLN A 278 -13.96 10.51 11.00
CA GLN A 278 -14.90 11.06 10.02
C GLN A 278 -14.42 12.42 9.50
N ALA A 279 -14.07 13.34 10.40
CA ALA A 279 -13.59 14.66 10.01
C ALA A 279 -12.30 14.57 9.17
N LEU A 280 -11.35 13.70 9.52
CA LEU A 280 -10.13 13.50 8.74
C LEU A 280 -10.43 13.00 7.31
N SER A 281 -11.31 12.00 7.17
CA SER A 281 -11.75 11.52 5.86
C SER A 281 -12.48 12.60 5.05
N GLU A 282 -13.37 13.37 5.69
CA GLU A 282 -14.11 14.44 5.01
C GLU A 282 -13.23 15.58 4.53
N LEU A 283 -12.21 15.95 5.30
CA LEU A 283 -11.27 17.00 4.92
C LEU A 283 -10.37 16.59 3.74
N ARG A 284 -10.20 15.30 3.48
CA ARG A 284 -9.43 14.73 2.35
C ARG A 284 -10.24 14.61 1.06
N LEU A 285 -11.57 14.79 1.10
CA LEU A 285 -12.42 14.66 -0.08
C LEU A 285 -12.01 15.62 -1.20
N VAL A 286 -11.75 16.88 -0.85
CA VAL A 286 -11.37 17.95 -1.78
C VAL A 286 -9.87 18.14 -1.75
N LYS A 287 -9.21 17.81 -2.87
CA LYS A 287 -7.76 17.84 -3.00
C LYS A 287 -7.26 19.26 -3.23
N ASP A 288 -6.19 19.65 -2.54
CA ASP A 288 -5.44 20.86 -2.85
C ASP A 288 -4.51 20.67 -4.07
N ASP A 289 -3.89 21.76 -4.52
CA ASP A 289 -3.04 21.77 -5.72
C ASP A 289 -1.76 20.92 -5.58
N PHE A 290 -1.28 20.70 -4.36
CA PHE A 290 -0.21 19.74 -4.12
C PHE A 290 -0.71 18.31 -4.33
N GLU A 291 -1.85 17.94 -3.76
CA GLU A 291 -2.44 16.60 -3.89
C GLU A 291 -2.74 16.24 -5.34
N ILE A 292 -3.36 17.17 -6.08
CA ILE A 292 -3.65 16.98 -7.51
C ILE A 292 -2.36 16.75 -8.31
N ALA A 293 -1.30 17.50 -8.02
CA ALA A 293 -0.02 17.32 -8.70
C ALA A 293 0.64 15.96 -8.39
N ARG A 294 0.53 15.46 -7.15
CA ARG A 294 1.03 14.12 -6.78
C ARG A 294 0.22 13.00 -7.46
N LEU A 295 -1.10 13.17 -7.59
CA LEU A 295 -1.95 12.24 -8.34
C LEU A 295 -1.60 12.24 -9.84
N ASP A 296 -1.37 13.41 -10.45
CA ASP A 296 -0.92 13.50 -11.85
C ASP A 296 0.41 12.75 -12.08
N GLU A 297 1.37 12.84 -11.15
CA GLU A 297 2.63 12.11 -11.19
C GLU A 297 2.42 10.58 -11.11
N ALA A 298 1.55 10.14 -10.18
CA ALA A 298 1.19 8.73 -10.01
C ALA A 298 0.53 8.16 -11.28
N VAL A 299 -0.40 8.90 -11.88
CA VAL A 299 -1.07 8.53 -13.13
C VAL A 299 -0.07 8.45 -14.29
N ALA A 300 0.84 9.40 -14.39
CA ALA A 300 1.87 9.39 -15.43
C ALA A 300 2.83 8.20 -15.29
N ALA A 301 3.21 7.81 -14.07
CA ALA A 301 4.01 6.62 -13.80
C ALA A 301 3.25 5.33 -14.15
N THR A 302 1.96 5.28 -13.78
CA THR A 302 1.04 4.19 -14.12
C THR A 302 0.95 3.99 -15.62
N ALA A 303 0.76 5.06 -16.40
CA ALA A 303 0.71 4.99 -17.87
C ALA A 303 1.99 4.41 -18.50
N ARG A 304 3.16 4.73 -17.95
CA ARG A 304 4.43 4.12 -18.37
C ARG A 304 4.47 2.62 -18.03
N GLY A 305 3.99 2.23 -16.86
CA GLY A 305 3.90 0.84 -16.43
C GLY A 305 3.03 0.00 -17.35
N PHE A 306 1.83 0.49 -17.69
CA PHE A 306 0.96 -0.14 -18.68
C PHE A 306 1.65 -0.32 -20.05
N THR A 307 2.38 0.70 -20.50
CA THR A 307 3.10 0.64 -21.79
C THR A 307 4.21 -0.41 -21.78
N GLU A 308 4.92 -0.57 -20.66
CA GLU A 308 5.90 -1.64 -20.50
C GLU A 308 5.25 -3.02 -20.48
N CYS A 309 4.14 -3.18 -19.75
CA CYS A 309 3.40 -4.45 -19.73
C CYS A 309 3.00 -4.87 -21.15
N VAL A 310 2.51 -3.95 -21.99
CA VAL A 310 2.20 -4.24 -23.40
C VAL A 310 3.42 -4.74 -24.17
N GLY A 311 4.59 -4.12 -23.98
CA GLY A 311 5.82 -4.58 -24.62
C GLY A 311 6.27 -5.98 -24.18
N GLU A 312 5.82 -6.41 -22.99
CA GLU A 312 6.19 -7.70 -22.39
C GLU A 312 5.17 -8.82 -22.62
N ILE A 313 4.00 -8.53 -23.23
CA ILE A 313 2.95 -9.55 -23.49
C ILE A 313 3.50 -10.75 -24.27
N GLY A 314 4.32 -10.51 -25.30
CA GLY A 314 4.91 -11.60 -26.10
C GLY A 314 5.74 -12.55 -25.25
N ARG A 315 6.54 -12.02 -24.33
CA ARG A 315 7.32 -12.83 -23.38
C ARG A 315 6.42 -13.53 -22.37
N ALA A 316 5.40 -12.84 -21.85
CA ALA A 316 4.46 -13.41 -20.90
C ALA A 316 3.74 -14.65 -21.45
N MET A 317 3.43 -14.68 -22.76
CA MET A 317 2.82 -15.83 -23.43
C MET A 317 3.71 -17.09 -23.48
N GLU A 318 5.02 -16.93 -23.39
CA GLU A 318 5.98 -18.05 -23.38
C GLU A 318 6.13 -18.69 -21.99
N LEU A 319 5.60 -18.04 -20.95
CA LEU A 319 5.77 -18.44 -19.57
C LEU A 319 4.51 -19.16 -19.04
N PRO A 320 4.68 -20.19 -18.18
CA PRO A 320 3.54 -20.87 -17.57
C PRO A 320 2.71 -19.96 -16.65
N ASN A 321 3.34 -18.95 -16.04
CA ASN A 321 2.72 -17.97 -15.14
C ASN A 321 2.93 -16.56 -15.71
N GLY A 322 2.46 -16.33 -16.94
CA GLY A 322 2.65 -15.06 -17.65
C GLY A 322 2.02 -13.86 -16.95
N GLU A 323 0.95 -14.05 -16.18
CA GLU A 323 0.34 -12.97 -15.38
C GLU A 323 1.36 -12.36 -14.39
N ARG A 324 2.07 -13.18 -13.61
CA ARG A 324 3.16 -12.73 -12.72
C ARG A 324 4.28 -11.98 -13.43
N TRP A 325 4.54 -12.32 -14.69
CA TRP A 325 5.56 -11.60 -15.46
C TRP A 325 5.12 -10.15 -15.74
N LEU A 326 3.85 -9.95 -16.10
CA LEU A 326 3.29 -8.62 -16.31
C LEU A 326 3.14 -7.87 -14.99
N GLU A 327 2.69 -8.53 -13.91
CA GLU A 327 2.65 -7.96 -12.56
C GLU A 327 4.03 -7.43 -12.15
N GLY A 328 5.07 -8.25 -12.27
CA GLY A 328 6.45 -7.87 -11.95
C GLY A 328 7.01 -6.77 -12.86
N THR A 329 6.57 -6.73 -14.12
CA THR A 329 6.91 -5.65 -15.07
C THR A 329 6.36 -4.32 -14.58
N PHE A 330 5.09 -4.28 -14.18
CA PHE A 330 4.48 -3.08 -13.61
C PHE A 330 5.14 -2.69 -12.29
N TRP A 331 5.37 -3.66 -11.40
CA TRP A 331 5.98 -3.43 -10.08
C TRP A 331 7.38 -2.79 -10.20
N ARG A 332 8.18 -3.22 -11.19
CA ARG A 332 9.47 -2.58 -11.50
C ARG A 332 9.29 -1.07 -11.76
N ARG A 333 8.30 -0.68 -12.57
CA ARG A 333 8.02 0.73 -12.84
C ARG A 333 7.53 1.46 -11.59
N ALA A 334 6.65 0.83 -10.80
CA ALA A 334 6.13 1.39 -9.55
C ALA A 334 7.26 1.73 -8.57
N ARG A 335 8.24 0.82 -8.39
CA ARG A 335 9.39 1.04 -7.49
C ARG A 335 10.42 2.05 -8.00
N VAL A 336 10.59 2.17 -9.32
CA VAL A 336 11.57 3.10 -9.90
C VAL A 336 11.02 4.53 -9.88
N ASP A 337 9.78 4.71 -10.31
CA ASP A 337 9.20 6.04 -10.49
C ASP A 337 8.45 6.53 -9.24
N GLY A 338 7.86 5.62 -8.47
CA GLY A 338 7.06 5.91 -7.28
C GLY A 338 7.68 5.43 -5.98
N ASN A 339 6.81 5.12 -5.03
CA ASN A 339 7.10 4.40 -3.80
C ASN A 339 6.88 2.91 -4.01
N ASP A 340 5.64 2.48 -4.29
CA ASP A 340 5.23 1.09 -4.48
C ASP A 340 4.01 1.02 -5.42
N VAL A 341 3.38 -0.15 -5.54
CA VAL A 341 2.01 -0.25 -6.07
C VAL A 341 1.02 0.28 -5.02
N GLY A 342 -0.04 0.96 -5.44
CA GLY A 342 -1.07 1.49 -4.53
C GLY A 342 -1.97 0.43 -3.92
N TYR A 343 -2.09 -0.70 -4.61
CA TYR A 343 -2.85 -1.87 -4.21
C TYR A 343 -2.27 -3.09 -4.91
N GLY A 344 -2.68 -4.30 -4.50
CA GLY A 344 -2.26 -5.51 -5.19
C GLY A 344 -2.75 -5.46 -6.63
N SER A 345 -1.82 -5.41 -7.58
CA SER A 345 -2.10 -5.45 -9.01
C SER A 345 -3.02 -6.62 -9.34
N ILE A 346 -3.92 -6.41 -10.29
CA ILE A 346 -4.77 -7.45 -10.86
C ILE A 346 -4.34 -7.62 -12.31
N VAL A 347 -3.75 -8.77 -12.60
CA VAL A 347 -3.34 -9.15 -13.96
C VAL A 347 -4.14 -10.40 -14.32
N ALA A 348 -5.34 -10.19 -14.86
CA ALA A 348 -6.33 -11.24 -15.03
C ALA A 348 -6.54 -11.59 -16.51
N CYS A 349 -6.03 -12.74 -16.95
CA CYS A 349 -6.13 -13.20 -18.34
C CYS A 349 -7.25 -14.23 -18.55
N GLY A 350 -7.94 -14.12 -19.69
CA GLY A 350 -9.08 -14.96 -20.02
C GLY A 350 -10.16 -14.90 -18.94
N HIS A 351 -10.64 -16.07 -18.52
CA HIS A 351 -11.68 -16.16 -17.48
C HIS A 351 -11.25 -15.65 -16.09
N HIS A 352 -9.95 -15.45 -15.81
CA HIS A 352 -9.55 -14.81 -14.55
C HIS A 352 -10.11 -13.39 -14.44
N ALA A 353 -10.33 -12.70 -15.58
CA ALA A 353 -10.94 -11.37 -15.62
C ALA A 353 -12.36 -11.33 -15.07
N THR A 354 -13.05 -12.48 -14.89
CA THR A 354 -14.37 -12.56 -14.24
C THR A 354 -14.30 -12.65 -12.72
N THR A 355 -13.09 -12.67 -12.14
CA THR A 355 -12.84 -12.60 -10.70
C THR A 355 -12.35 -11.19 -10.36
N LEU A 356 -13.17 -10.41 -9.65
CA LEU A 356 -12.96 -8.96 -9.50
C LEU A 356 -11.62 -8.58 -8.84
N HIS A 357 -11.16 -9.35 -7.84
CA HIS A 357 -9.88 -9.14 -7.15
C HIS A 357 -8.93 -10.34 -7.38
N TRP A 358 -8.66 -10.67 -8.64
CA TRP A 358 -7.66 -11.66 -9.00
C TRP A 358 -6.26 -11.09 -8.78
N VAL A 359 -5.73 -11.21 -7.55
CA VAL A 359 -4.39 -10.72 -7.15
C VAL A 359 -3.36 -11.84 -7.00
N ARG A 360 -3.76 -13.08 -7.33
CA ARG A 360 -2.83 -14.22 -7.30
C ARG A 360 -1.88 -14.20 -8.50
N ASP A 361 -2.37 -13.64 -9.61
CA ASP A 361 -1.70 -13.41 -10.87
C ASP A 361 -0.90 -14.63 -11.35
N ASP A 362 -1.36 -15.84 -11.06
CA ASP A 362 -0.60 -17.07 -11.29
C ASP A 362 -0.99 -17.81 -12.57
N GLY A 363 -1.81 -17.18 -13.41
CA GLY A 363 -2.32 -17.72 -14.66
C GLY A 363 -1.36 -17.56 -15.85
N PRO A 364 -1.60 -18.35 -16.91
CA PRO A 364 -0.95 -18.18 -18.20
C PRO A 364 -1.61 -17.07 -19.02
N VAL A 365 -0.82 -16.46 -19.91
CA VAL A 365 -1.29 -15.49 -20.91
C VAL A 365 -1.44 -16.21 -22.25
N ARG A 366 -2.63 -16.26 -22.84
CA ARG A 366 -2.89 -17.03 -24.07
C ARG A 366 -3.36 -16.17 -25.23
N ALA A 367 -2.87 -16.50 -26.43
CA ALA A 367 -3.35 -15.90 -27.67
C ALA A 367 -4.88 -16.10 -27.82
N GLY A 368 -5.57 -15.05 -28.25
CA GLY A 368 -7.02 -15.06 -28.48
C GLY A 368 -7.85 -14.74 -27.22
N GLU A 369 -7.25 -14.64 -26.04
CA GLU A 369 -7.91 -14.19 -24.81
C GLU A 369 -7.72 -12.67 -24.61
N LEU A 370 -8.48 -12.11 -23.66
CA LEU A 370 -8.29 -10.75 -23.15
C LEU A 370 -7.42 -10.79 -21.89
N ALA A 371 -6.69 -9.71 -21.62
CA ALA A 371 -6.02 -9.43 -20.36
C ALA A 371 -6.63 -8.17 -19.73
N LEU A 372 -7.28 -8.32 -18.58
CA LEU A 372 -7.72 -7.20 -17.76
C LEU A 372 -6.59 -6.87 -16.79
N LEU A 373 -6.01 -5.68 -16.94
CA LEU A 373 -4.93 -5.17 -16.10
C LEU A 373 -5.46 -3.99 -15.30
N ASP A 374 -5.52 -4.14 -13.99
CA ASP A 374 -5.94 -3.11 -13.04
C ASP A 374 -4.80 -2.87 -12.04
N MET A 375 -4.16 -1.73 -12.18
CA MET A 375 -2.89 -1.43 -11.54
C MET A 375 -2.69 0.09 -11.37
N GLY A 376 -2.16 0.48 -10.20
CA GLY A 376 -1.85 1.87 -9.88
C GLY A 376 -0.49 2.01 -9.20
N VAL A 377 0.29 3.01 -9.60
CA VAL A 377 1.52 3.39 -8.89
C VAL A 377 1.16 4.30 -7.71
N GLU A 378 1.67 3.97 -6.53
CA GLU A 378 1.73 4.87 -5.40
C GLU A 378 3.00 5.73 -5.51
N GLY A 379 2.85 7.05 -5.51
CA GLY A 379 3.96 7.99 -5.55
C GLY A 379 4.74 8.05 -4.22
N ARG A 380 5.88 8.76 -4.22
CA ARG A 380 6.70 8.94 -3.00
C ARG A 380 5.97 9.70 -1.89
N SER A 381 5.03 10.57 -2.25
CA SER A 381 4.12 11.24 -1.30
C SER A 381 2.84 10.43 -1.03
N LEU A 382 2.84 9.13 -1.31
CA LEU A 382 1.78 8.17 -1.01
C LEU A 382 0.43 8.35 -1.76
N TYR A 383 0.30 9.31 -2.68
CA TYR A 383 -0.88 9.40 -3.55
C TYR A 383 -0.80 8.31 -4.63
N THR A 384 -1.92 7.65 -4.91
CA THR A 384 -1.98 6.55 -5.87
C THR A 384 -2.93 6.84 -7.02
N ALA A 385 -2.57 6.32 -8.19
CA ALA A 385 -3.51 6.17 -9.32
C ALA A 385 -4.34 4.90 -9.17
N ASP A 386 -5.43 4.80 -9.94
CA ASP A 386 -6.24 3.60 -10.08
C ASP A 386 -6.74 3.47 -11.52
N VAL A 387 -6.17 2.53 -12.27
CA VAL A 387 -6.43 2.45 -13.71
C VAL A 387 -6.58 1.00 -14.12
N THR A 388 -7.71 0.71 -14.77
CA THR A 388 -7.96 -0.56 -15.46
C THR A 388 -7.95 -0.39 -16.98
N ARG A 389 -7.23 -1.27 -17.68
CA ARG A 389 -7.37 -1.49 -19.14
C ARG A 389 -7.57 -2.98 -19.43
N THR A 390 -8.54 -3.26 -20.30
CA THR A 390 -8.70 -4.60 -20.88
C THR A 390 -8.12 -4.64 -22.29
N LEU A 391 -7.21 -5.57 -22.55
CA LEU A 391 -6.37 -5.63 -23.75
C LEU A 391 -6.56 -6.97 -24.47
N PRO A 392 -6.66 -7.00 -25.82
CA PRO A 392 -6.59 -8.25 -26.55
C PRO A 392 -5.14 -8.73 -26.59
N ILE A 393 -4.85 -9.94 -26.09
CA ILE A 393 -3.47 -10.44 -25.96
C ILE A 393 -2.74 -10.48 -27.31
N THR A 394 -3.46 -10.72 -28.41
CA THR A 394 -2.92 -10.72 -29.79
C THR A 394 -2.78 -9.32 -30.41
N GLY A 395 -3.12 -8.26 -29.67
CA GLY A 395 -3.14 -6.88 -30.16
C GLY A 395 -4.37 -6.53 -31.00
N ARG A 396 -5.32 -7.44 -31.21
CA ARG A 396 -6.59 -7.18 -31.92
C ARG A 396 -7.77 -7.85 -31.25
N PHE A 397 -8.85 -7.10 -31.08
CA PHE A 397 -10.11 -7.63 -30.57
C PHE A 397 -10.76 -8.51 -31.64
N THR A 398 -11.33 -9.65 -31.23
CA THR A 398 -12.34 -10.32 -32.04
C THR A 398 -13.63 -9.51 -32.06
N ASP A 399 -14.53 -9.78 -33.02
CA ASP A 399 -15.83 -9.09 -33.10
C ASP A 399 -16.62 -9.20 -31.79
N LEU A 400 -16.60 -10.39 -31.16
CA LEU A 400 -17.28 -10.62 -29.89
C LEU A 400 -16.62 -9.87 -28.72
N GLN A 401 -15.29 -9.90 -28.63
CA GLN A 401 -14.56 -9.14 -27.60
C GLN A 401 -14.82 -7.63 -27.75
N ARG A 402 -14.77 -7.12 -28.98
CA ARG A 402 -15.06 -5.72 -29.32
C ARG A 402 -16.49 -5.34 -28.95
N GLN A 403 -17.47 -6.21 -29.22
CA GLN A 403 -18.86 -5.99 -28.85
C GLN A 403 -19.04 -5.77 -27.34
N VAL A 404 -18.41 -6.61 -26.51
CA VAL A 404 -18.46 -6.46 -25.03
C VAL A 404 -17.68 -5.21 -24.60
N TYR A 405 -16.48 -5.02 -25.16
CA TYR A 405 -15.61 -3.90 -24.85
C TYR A 405 -16.27 -2.54 -25.12
N ASP A 406 -16.88 -2.38 -26.30
CA ASP A 406 -17.49 -1.12 -26.71
C ASP A 406 -18.77 -0.81 -25.89
N VAL A 407 -19.45 -1.80 -25.30
CA VAL A 407 -20.50 -1.56 -24.31
C VAL A 407 -19.93 -0.96 -23.04
N VAL A 408 -18.86 -1.55 -22.49
CA VAL A 408 -18.19 -1.05 -21.28
C VAL A 408 -17.61 0.34 -21.52
N LEU A 409 -17.00 0.59 -22.69
CA LEU A 409 -16.50 1.91 -23.07
C LEU A 409 -17.61 2.96 -23.11
N ARG A 410 -18.77 2.64 -23.71
CA ARG A 410 -19.93 3.56 -23.71
C ARG A 410 -20.46 3.81 -22.31
N ALA A 411 -20.48 2.78 -21.45
CA ALA A 411 -20.89 2.93 -20.06
C ALA A 411 -19.91 3.83 -19.29
N GLN A 412 -18.61 3.65 -19.51
CA GLN A 412 -17.57 4.48 -18.89
C GLN A 412 -17.71 5.93 -19.34
N GLN A 413 -17.87 6.17 -20.63
CA GLN A 413 -18.02 7.51 -21.17
C GLN A 413 -19.28 8.20 -20.63
N ALA A 414 -20.41 7.49 -20.53
CA ALA A 414 -21.62 8.00 -19.90
C ALA A 414 -21.42 8.35 -18.42
N GLY A 415 -20.66 7.52 -17.68
CA GLY A 415 -20.28 7.82 -16.30
C GLY A 415 -19.41 9.07 -16.19
N ILE A 416 -18.36 9.19 -17.01
CA ILE A 416 -17.45 10.34 -17.04
C ILE A 416 -18.19 11.63 -17.40
N ASP A 417 -19.14 11.59 -18.34
CA ASP A 417 -19.90 12.77 -18.74
C ASP A 417 -20.90 13.23 -17.67
N ALA A 418 -21.26 12.35 -16.73
CA ALA A 418 -22.07 12.70 -15.56
C ALA A 418 -21.24 13.35 -14.42
N VAL A 419 -19.91 13.24 -14.45
CA VAL A 419 -19.01 13.87 -13.46
C VAL A 419 -18.91 15.37 -13.73
N ARG A 420 -19.47 16.17 -12.82
CA ARG A 420 -19.38 17.64 -12.83
C ARG A 420 -19.71 18.23 -11.46
N PRO A 421 -19.32 19.48 -11.16
CA PRO A 421 -19.72 20.15 -9.94
C PRO A 421 -21.24 20.16 -9.75
N GLY A 422 -21.68 19.86 -8.54
CA GLY A 422 -23.10 19.85 -8.19
C GLY A 422 -23.87 18.59 -8.62
N ALA A 423 -23.28 17.68 -9.38
CA ALA A 423 -23.88 16.37 -9.65
C ALA A 423 -23.82 15.49 -8.40
N SER A 424 -24.73 14.53 -8.25
CA SER A 424 -24.65 13.55 -7.17
C SER A 424 -23.47 12.60 -7.40
N PHE A 425 -22.79 12.19 -6.33
CA PHE A 425 -21.76 11.14 -6.41
C PHE A 425 -22.25 9.85 -7.11
N LEU A 426 -23.55 9.53 -7.02
CA LEU A 426 -24.12 8.35 -7.65
C LEU A 426 -24.51 8.53 -9.13
N ASP A 427 -24.44 9.74 -9.69
CA ASP A 427 -24.83 9.99 -11.07
C ASP A 427 -23.96 9.26 -12.11
N PRO A 428 -22.62 9.17 -11.95
CA PRO A 428 -21.78 8.34 -12.81
C PRO A 428 -22.21 6.87 -12.82
N HIS A 429 -22.54 6.32 -11.65
CA HIS A 429 -23.02 4.94 -11.54
C HIS A 429 -24.36 4.74 -12.26
N ARG A 430 -25.34 5.62 -12.02
CA ARG A 430 -26.65 5.55 -12.68
C ARG A 430 -26.50 5.63 -14.21
N ALA A 431 -25.66 6.54 -14.70
CA ALA A 431 -25.41 6.72 -16.13
C ALA A 431 -24.77 5.47 -16.76
N ALA A 432 -23.74 4.89 -16.12
CA ALA A 432 -23.11 3.67 -16.60
C ALA A 432 -24.05 2.46 -16.57
N MET A 433 -24.80 2.28 -15.48
CA MET A 433 -25.77 1.17 -15.35
C MET A 433 -26.89 1.25 -16.39
N GLN A 434 -27.34 2.45 -16.76
CA GLN A 434 -28.32 2.62 -17.84
C GLN A 434 -27.81 2.02 -19.16
N VAL A 435 -26.55 2.27 -19.52
CA VAL A 435 -25.94 1.71 -20.74
C VAL A 435 -25.81 0.19 -20.64
N ILE A 436 -25.28 -0.31 -19.53
CA ILE A 436 -25.06 -1.75 -19.32
C ILE A 436 -26.39 -2.51 -19.34
N ALA A 437 -27.39 -2.07 -18.58
CA ALA A 437 -28.68 -2.74 -18.53
C ALA A 437 -29.39 -2.72 -19.89
N THR A 438 -29.27 -1.64 -20.66
CA THR A 438 -29.83 -1.58 -22.01
C THR A 438 -29.16 -2.61 -22.92
N ALA A 439 -27.83 -2.68 -22.94
CA ALA A 439 -27.10 -3.66 -23.75
C ALA A 439 -27.41 -5.11 -23.35
N LEU A 440 -27.48 -5.40 -22.05
CA LEU A 440 -27.85 -6.72 -21.55
C LEU A 440 -29.28 -7.11 -21.93
N ALA A 441 -30.22 -6.16 -21.93
CA ALA A 441 -31.59 -6.40 -22.40
C ALA A 441 -31.61 -6.70 -23.91
N ASP A 442 -30.85 -5.94 -24.71
CA ASP A 442 -30.73 -6.16 -26.16
C ASP A 442 -30.13 -7.53 -26.50
N TRP A 443 -29.27 -8.07 -25.64
CA TRP A 443 -28.72 -9.43 -25.75
C TRP A 443 -29.63 -10.52 -25.18
N GLY A 444 -30.80 -10.16 -24.66
CA GLY A 444 -31.75 -11.10 -24.07
C GLY A 444 -31.35 -11.63 -22.69
N LEU A 445 -30.40 -10.98 -22.00
CA LEU A 445 -29.91 -11.37 -20.68
C LEU A 445 -30.74 -10.79 -19.53
N LEU A 446 -31.66 -9.85 -19.82
CA LEU A 446 -32.60 -9.29 -18.85
C LEU A 446 -34.04 -9.65 -19.24
N PRO A 447 -34.64 -10.70 -18.63
CA PRO A 447 -35.97 -11.19 -19.00
C PRO A 447 -37.08 -10.14 -18.90
N ASP A 448 -37.00 -9.26 -17.90
CA ASP A 448 -37.97 -8.18 -17.63
C ASP A 448 -37.56 -6.83 -18.26
N GLY A 449 -36.47 -6.82 -19.06
CA GLY A 449 -35.93 -5.64 -19.72
C GLY A 449 -35.11 -4.72 -18.81
N ALA A 450 -34.47 -3.72 -19.42
CA ALA A 450 -33.56 -2.80 -18.73
C ALA A 450 -34.24 -1.97 -17.64
N GLN A 451 -35.44 -1.44 -17.91
CA GLN A 451 -36.16 -0.55 -16.98
C GLN A 451 -36.56 -1.26 -15.68
N ALA A 452 -37.05 -2.50 -15.76
CA ALA A 452 -37.31 -3.30 -14.57
C ALA A 452 -36.03 -3.52 -13.76
N SER A 453 -34.92 -3.80 -14.44
CA SER A 453 -33.61 -4.01 -13.81
C SER A 453 -33.04 -2.79 -13.12
N LEU A 454 -33.32 -1.59 -13.62
CA LEU A 454 -32.85 -0.31 -13.08
C LEU A 454 -33.78 0.29 -12.02
N SER A 455 -34.85 -0.41 -11.63
CA SER A 455 -35.77 0.07 -10.59
C SER A 455 -35.04 0.48 -9.32
N GLU A 456 -35.34 1.69 -8.82
CA GLU A 456 -34.86 2.18 -7.53
C GLU A 456 -35.53 1.49 -6.34
N ASP A 457 -36.71 0.88 -6.53
CA ASP A 457 -37.30 -0.02 -5.54
C ASP A 457 -36.64 -1.40 -5.67
N PRO A 458 -35.78 -1.82 -4.71
CA PRO A 458 -35.10 -3.12 -4.77
C PRO A 458 -36.06 -4.29 -4.60
N ARG A 459 -37.32 -4.04 -4.23
CA ARG A 459 -38.37 -5.08 -4.08
C ARG A 459 -39.23 -5.23 -5.34
N ALA A 460 -39.09 -4.35 -6.33
CA ALA A 460 -39.83 -4.46 -7.58
C ALA A 460 -39.40 -5.73 -8.36
N PRO A 461 -40.32 -6.42 -9.06
CA PRO A 461 -39.97 -7.54 -9.92
C PRO A 461 -38.92 -7.15 -10.96
N GLY A 462 -37.87 -7.95 -11.08
CA GLY A 462 -36.77 -7.72 -12.03
C GLY A 462 -35.71 -6.71 -11.56
N ALA A 463 -35.88 -6.05 -10.41
CA ALA A 463 -34.92 -5.06 -9.89
C ALA A 463 -33.53 -5.67 -9.66
N GLY A 464 -32.49 -4.98 -10.12
CA GLY A 464 -31.09 -5.33 -9.87
C GLY A 464 -30.56 -6.56 -10.64
N ILE A 465 -31.32 -7.17 -11.56
CA ILE A 465 -30.88 -8.39 -12.27
C ILE A 465 -29.59 -8.18 -13.07
N HIS A 466 -29.35 -7.00 -13.66
CA HIS A 466 -28.11 -6.64 -14.35
C HIS A 466 -26.87 -6.84 -13.47
N ARG A 467 -27.03 -6.75 -12.14
CA ARG A 467 -25.92 -6.91 -11.19
C ARG A 467 -25.31 -8.31 -11.22
N ARG A 468 -25.98 -9.32 -11.78
CA ARG A 468 -25.38 -10.63 -12.05
C ARG A 468 -24.10 -10.52 -12.89
N TYR A 469 -24.03 -9.52 -13.78
CA TYR A 469 -22.92 -9.32 -14.73
C TYR A 469 -22.04 -8.11 -14.38
N THR A 470 -22.42 -7.29 -13.39
CA THR A 470 -21.68 -6.10 -12.94
C THR A 470 -22.00 -5.82 -11.46
N LEU A 471 -21.13 -6.26 -10.56
CA LEU A 471 -21.44 -6.28 -9.11
C LEU A 471 -20.94 -5.07 -8.32
N HIS A 472 -19.93 -4.38 -8.85
CA HIS A 472 -19.24 -3.31 -8.13
C HIS A 472 -19.83 -1.93 -8.47
N ALA A 473 -19.51 -0.95 -7.62
CA ALA A 473 -19.83 0.45 -7.88
C ALA A 473 -19.01 0.95 -9.08
N THR A 474 -19.48 2.02 -9.71
CA THR A 474 -18.77 2.62 -10.85
C THR A 474 -17.70 3.62 -10.41
N SER A 475 -17.74 4.07 -9.16
CA SER A 475 -16.87 5.13 -8.66
C SER A 475 -16.60 4.96 -7.18
N HIS A 476 -15.38 5.31 -6.77
CA HIS A 476 -14.97 5.64 -5.40
C HIS A 476 -14.04 6.86 -5.43
N MET A 477 -13.89 7.54 -4.30
CA MET A 477 -12.87 8.59 -4.16
C MET A 477 -11.47 7.98 -4.22
N LEU A 478 -10.53 8.76 -4.73
CA LEU A 478 -9.12 8.39 -4.90
C LEU A 478 -8.21 9.48 -4.33
N GLY A 479 -7.11 9.08 -3.69
CA GLY A 479 -6.14 9.99 -3.09
C GLY A 479 -4.93 9.27 -2.52
N LEU A 480 -4.68 9.45 -1.23
CA LEU A 480 -3.64 8.70 -0.51
C LEU A 480 -3.96 7.20 -0.41
N ASP A 481 -5.25 6.86 -0.32
CA ASP A 481 -5.72 5.48 -0.37
C ASP A 481 -6.46 5.25 -1.70
N VAL A 482 -6.37 4.03 -2.25
CA VAL A 482 -7.07 3.66 -3.49
C VAL A 482 -8.59 3.85 -3.34
N HIS A 483 -9.15 3.30 -2.27
CA HIS A 483 -10.50 3.58 -1.80
C HIS A 483 -10.43 4.66 -0.72
N ASP A 484 -10.33 5.91 -1.15
CA ASP A 484 -10.09 7.07 -0.29
C ASP A 484 -11.31 7.42 0.58
N CYS A 485 -11.07 8.12 1.69
CA CYS A 485 -12.11 8.72 2.54
C CYS A 485 -13.13 7.72 3.11
N ALA A 486 -12.73 6.48 3.38
CA ALA A 486 -13.63 5.39 3.79
C ALA A 486 -14.40 5.62 5.11
N GLN A 487 -14.00 6.59 5.94
CA GLN A 487 -14.71 6.97 7.16
C GLN A 487 -15.61 8.20 6.98
N ALA A 488 -15.63 8.82 5.80
CA ALA A 488 -16.51 9.95 5.53
C ALA A 488 -17.98 9.52 5.66
N ARG A 489 -18.82 10.39 6.21
CA ARG A 489 -20.25 10.10 6.36
C ARG A 489 -20.93 10.11 5.00
N ASP A 490 -21.98 9.30 4.85
CA ASP A 490 -22.73 9.19 3.60
C ASP A 490 -23.26 10.56 3.14
N GLU A 491 -23.74 11.42 4.04
CA GLU A 491 -24.27 12.75 3.73
C GLU A 491 -23.22 13.72 3.19
N THR A 492 -21.94 13.46 3.46
CA THR A 492 -20.79 14.24 2.97
C THR A 492 -20.07 13.57 1.80
N TYR A 493 -20.39 12.31 1.53
CA TYR A 493 -19.73 11.51 0.50
C TYR A 493 -20.76 10.94 -0.47
N ARG A 494 -21.30 9.75 -0.18
CA ARG A 494 -22.12 8.99 -1.14
C ARG A 494 -23.41 9.70 -1.54
N GLU A 495 -24.01 10.46 -0.64
CA GLU A 495 -25.24 11.22 -0.85
C GLU A 495 -24.98 12.70 -1.17
N ALA A 496 -23.71 13.13 -1.12
CA ALA A 496 -23.32 14.50 -1.37
C ALA A 496 -23.21 14.82 -2.88
N ALA A 497 -23.16 16.12 -3.15
CA ALA A 497 -22.82 16.63 -4.45
C ALA A 497 -21.30 16.67 -4.64
N LEU A 498 -20.85 16.44 -5.87
CA LEU A 498 -19.46 16.57 -6.25
C LEU A 498 -19.00 18.03 -6.22
N GLU A 499 -17.82 18.27 -5.65
CA GLU A 499 -17.20 19.59 -5.57
C GLU A 499 -15.89 19.65 -6.38
N PRO A 500 -15.53 20.80 -6.96
CA PRO A 500 -14.23 20.98 -7.59
C PRO A 500 -13.08 20.60 -6.65
N GLY A 501 -12.12 19.83 -7.16
CA GLY A 501 -11.01 19.28 -6.37
C GLY A 501 -11.25 17.85 -5.88
N MET A 502 -12.48 17.32 -5.94
CA MET A 502 -12.69 15.88 -5.72
C MET A 502 -12.08 15.07 -6.86
N VAL A 503 -11.47 13.93 -6.52
CA VAL A 503 -10.93 12.96 -7.48
C VAL A 503 -11.58 11.60 -7.21
N LEU A 504 -12.13 10.99 -8.26
CA LEU A 504 -12.85 9.73 -8.20
C LEU A 504 -12.56 8.87 -9.43
N THR A 505 -12.70 7.56 -9.30
CA THR A 505 -12.64 6.61 -10.41
C THR A 505 -13.94 6.58 -11.20
N VAL A 506 -13.87 6.21 -12.48
CA VAL A 506 -15.03 5.79 -13.29
C VAL A 506 -14.72 4.48 -13.99
N GLU A 507 -15.22 3.38 -13.43
CA GLU A 507 -14.73 2.01 -13.68
C GLU A 507 -15.83 0.97 -13.98
N PRO A 508 -16.79 1.19 -14.88
CA PRO A 508 -17.77 0.14 -15.16
C PRO A 508 -17.11 -1.12 -15.75
N GLY A 509 -17.74 -2.27 -15.47
CA GLY A 509 -17.30 -3.55 -16.02
C GLY A 509 -18.44 -4.54 -16.29
N LEU A 510 -18.16 -5.52 -17.16
CA LEU A 510 -19.01 -6.66 -17.48
C LEU A 510 -18.23 -7.96 -17.29
N TYR A 511 -18.83 -8.91 -16.59
CA TYR A 511 -18.19 -10.17 -16.20
C TYR A 511 -19.14 -11.34 -16.41
N PHE A 512 -18.76 -12.24 -17.32
CA PHE A 512 -19.56 -13.41 -17.66
C PHE A 512 -18.89 -14.67 -17.12
N GLN A 513 -19.38 -15.21 -15.99
CA GLN A 513 -18.73 -16.38 -15.36
C GLN A 513 -18.69 -17.59 -16.31
N PRO A 514 -17.59 -18.36 -16.33
CA PRO A 514 -17.40 -19.46 -17.27
C PRO A 514 -18.45 -20.59 -17.12
N ASP A 515 -19.00 -20.76 -15.92
CA ASP A 515 -19.99 -21.77 -15.55
C ASP A 515 -21.42 -21.23 -15.50
N ASP A 516 -21.65 -19.97 -15.89
CA ASP A 516 -22.98 -19.38 -15.92
C ASP A 516 -23.79 -19.85 -17.13
N LEU A 517 -24.62 -20.87 -16.90
CA LEU A 517 -25.50 -21.43 -17.93
C LEU A 517 -26.62 -20.49 -18.40
N THR A 518 -26.84 -19.36 -17.72
CA THR A 518 -27.78 -18.33 -18.18
C THR A 518 -27.18 -17.40 -19.24
N VAL A 519 -25.86 -17.46 -19.43
CA VAL A 519 -25.13 -16.68 -20.44
C VAL A 519 -24.90 -17.55 -21.69
N PRO A 520 -25.01 -17.00 -22.91
CA PRO A 520 -24.61 -17.69 -24.14
C PRO A 520 -23.18 -18.25 -24.06
N PRO A 521 -22.92 -19.50 -24.51
CA PRO A 521 -21.61 -20.13 -24.38
C PRO A 521 -20.43 -19.30 -24.87
N GLU A 522 -20.62 -18.50 -25.91
CA GLU A 522 -19.61 -17.64 -26.53
C GLU A 522 -19.17 -16.46 -25.65
N LEU A 523 -20.04 -15.96 -24.76
CA LEU A 523 -19.72 -14.85 -23.85
C LEU A 523 -19.04 -15.32 -22.55
N ARG A 524 -19.16 -16.59 -22.21
CA ARG A 524 -18.65 -17.15 -20.95
C ARG A 524 -17.13 -17.04 -20.86
N GLY A 525 -16.64 -16.56 -19.72
CA GLY A 525 -15.23 -16.29 -19.47
C GLY A 525 -14.74 -14.94 -19.97
N ILE A 526 -15.59 -14.09 -20.57
CA ILE A 526 -15.22 -12.72 -20.94
C ILE A 526 -15.45 -11.80 -19.74
N GLY A 527 -14.38 -11.14 -19.29
CA GLY A 527 -14.41 -10.03 -18.34
C GLY A 527 -13.80 -8.78 -18.97
N VAL A 528 -14.48 -7.65 -18.84
CA VAL A 528 -13.99 -6.34 -19.31
C VAL A 528 -14.27 -5.29 -18.25
N ARG A 529 -13.25 -4.52 -17.88
CA ARG A 529 -13.36 -3.25 -17.14
C ARG A 529 -12.51 -2.19 -17.81
N ILE A 530 -12.98 -0.95 -17.77
CA ILE A 530 -12.26 0.22 -18.26
C ILE A 530 -12.43 1.31 -17.22
N GLU A 531 -11.33 1.83 -16.71
CA GLU A 531 -11.32 2.72 -15.56
C GLU A 531 -10.40 3.91 -15.77
N ASP A 532 -10.83 5.07 -15.28
CA ASP A 532 -10.02 6.28 -15.30
C ASP A 532 -10.18 7.09 -14.02
N ASP A 533 -9.11 7.82 -13.70
CA ASP A 533 -9.05 8.80 -12.63
C ASP A 533 -9.61 10.14 -13.11
N ILE A 534 -10.67 10.61 -12.48
CA ILE A 534 -11.39 11.82 -12.89
C ILE A 534 -11.29 12.89 -11.80
N LEU A 535 -10.73 14.04 -12.15
CA LEU A 535 -10.74 15.25 -11.31
C LEU A 535 -11.98 16.09 -11.65
N VAL A 536 -12.77 16.45 -10.64
CA VAL A 536 -13.84 17.45 -10.79
C VAL A 536 -13.21 18.84 -10.86
N THR A 537 -13.50 19.60 -11.92
CA THR A 537 -13.01 20.97 -12.13
C THR A 537 -14.13 21.98 -11.91
N GLY A 538 -13.82 23.28 -11.80
CA GLY A 538 -14.84 24.32 -11.58
C GLY A 538 -15.94 24.39 -12.66
N ASP A 539 -15.67 23.89 -13.86
CA ASP A 539 -16.54 23.93 -15.04
C ASP A 539 -16.91 22.54 -15.58
N GLY A 540 -16.48 21.46 -14.93
CA GLY A 540 -16.73 20.09 -15.39
C GLY A 540 -15.78 19.08 -14.77
N ARG A 541 -15.00 18.42 -15.61
CA ARG A 541 -14.08 17.35 -15.21
C ARG A 541 -12.83 17.31 -16.08
N ARG A 542 -11.78 16.71 -15.55
CA ARG A 542 -10.56 16.33 -16.29
C ARG A 542 -10.33 14.85 -16.08
N ASN A 543 -10.17 14.10 -17.17
CA ASN A 543 -9.67 12.72 -17.09
C ASN A 543 -8.15 12.80 -16.95
N MET A 544 -7.63 12.40 -15.80
CA MET A 544 -6.20 12.45 -15.46
C MET A 544 -5.43 11.35 -16.21
N SER A 545 -6.04 10.18 -16.39
CA SER A 545 -5.48 9.00 -17.07
C SER A 545 -5.75 8.96 -18.59
N ALA A 546 -6.17 10.08 -19.19
CA ALA A 546 -6.47 10.20 -20.61
C ALA A 546 -5.26 9.90 -21.53
N GLY A 547 -4.04 9.85 -20.98
CA GLY A 547 -2.83 9.43 -21.71
C GLY A 547 -2.82 7.96 -22.09
N LEU A 548 -3.66 7.11 -21.47
CA LEU A 548 -3.81 5.71 -21.84
C LEU A 548 -5.03 5.51 -22.77
N PRO A 549 -4.89 4.78 -23.88
CA PRO A 549 -5.95 4.60 -24.86
C PRO A 549 -7.15 3.82 -24.29
N ARG A 550 -8.34 4.12 -24.80
CA ARG A 550 -9.61 3.53 -24.31
C ARG A 550 -10.56 3.13 -25.42
N THR A 551 -10.51 3.79 -26.58
CA THR A 551 -11.28 3.27 -27.71
C THR A 551 -10.64 1.97 -28.16
N SER A 552 -11.46 1.01 -28.59
CA SER A 552 -10.96 -0.28 -29.06
C SER A 552 -9.97 -0.12 -30.23
N GLU A 553 -10.16 0.90 -31.09
CA GLU A 553 -9.20 1.28 -32.13
C GLU A 553 -7.88 1.84 -31.57
N ASP A 554 -7.94 2.78 -30.62
CA ASP A 554 -6.74 3.37 -30.03
C ASP A 554 -5.92 2.34 -29.24
N VAL A 555 -6.59 1.38 -28.60
CA VAL A 555 -5.93 0.25 -27.92
C VAL A 555 -5.18 -0.61 -28.92
N GLU A 556 -5.80 -1.02 -30.03
CA GLU A 556 -5.11 -1.79 -31.07
C GLU A 556 -3.93 -1.02 -31.68
N ASN A 557 -4.11 0.29 -31.94
CA ASN A 557 -3.05 1.15 -32.48
C ASN A 557 -1.89 1.35 -31.49
N TRP A 558 -2.18 1.44 -30.20
CA TRP A 558 -1.16 1.50 -29.16
C TRP A 558 -0.42 0.17 -29.03
N MET A 559 -1.14 -0.94 -28.92
CA MET A 559 -0.53 -2.27 -28.84
C MET A 559 0.31 -2.58 -30.07
N GLY A 560 -0.16 -2.27 -31.27
CA GLY A 560 0.59 -2.47 -32.51
C GLY A 560 1.91 -1.69 -32.61
N ARG A 561 2.10 -0.62 -31.83
CA ARG A 561 3.37 0.13 -31.75
C ARG A 561 4.37 -0.46 -30.75
N HIS A 562 3.90 -1.28 -29.81
CA HIS A 562 4.68 -1.72 -28.64
C HIS A 562 4.85 -3.24 -28.56
N LEU A 563 3.94 -4.01 -29.14
CA LEU A 563 4.11 -5.46 -29.27
C LEU A 563 5.36 -5.75 -30.12
N PRO A 564 6.22 -6.68 -29.70
CA PRO A 564 7.35 -7.11 -30.51
C PRO A 564 6.84 -7.74 -31.82
N ASN A 565 7.52 -7.42 -32.93
CA ASN A 565 7.22 -7.97 -34.26
C ASN A 565 7.35 -9.49 -34.32
#